data_AF-A0A949CQS3-F1
#
_entry.id   AF-A0A949CQS3-F1
#
_cell.length_a   1.000
_cell.length_b   1.000
_cell.length_c   1.000
_cell.angle_alpha   90.00
_cell.angle_beta   90.00
_cell.angle_gamma   90.00
#
_symmetry.space_group_name_H-M   'P 1'
#
loop_
_entity.id
_entity.type
_entity.pdbx_description
1 polymer ?
#
loop_
_entity_poly.entity_id
_entity_poly.type
_entity_poly.pdbx_seq_one_letter_code
_entity_poly.pdbx_strand_id
1 'polypeptide(L)'
;GLLFFMRSASPVVDTIELETEKVEGRGDHAAGFERDPDPPSAEEVSQLNEPTMEQSLQLVSEAISNVSSVLENVESAATSGDGKGDSRQAGPEGEGDKIVPRFERWDLRFQARDRKNYAAQLDFFKIELGVYGGASPSVEYASNVATQPIKRNGPSNTEKRLYFISVSEGVLKQYDKQLLQAAGINLANRTPMKFLPAETEKLLEQAEALYYRDKRGLPIRIADIAKTVFEVRTGKSGKGYEFVVVDQRYRNALKK
;
A
#
# COMPACT_ATOMS: atom_id res chain seq x y z
N GLY A 1 -59.17 -16.70 23.09
CA GLY A 1 -57.73 -16.95 23.09
C GLY A 1 -57.27 -17.14 21.66
N LEU A 2 -56.35 -16.30 21.18
CA LEU A 2 -55.74 -16.42 19.87
C LEU A 2 -54.22 -16.36 20.07
N LEU A 3 -53.54 -17.48 19.80
CA LEU A 3 -52.09 -17.62 19.84
C LEU A 3 -51.51 -17.08 18.53
N PHE A 4 -50.69 -16.03 18.63
CA PHE A 4 -49.88 -15.52 17.53
C PHE A 4 -48.56 -16.31 17.48
N PHE A 5 -48.35 -17.09 16.43
CA PHE A 5 -47.05 -17.71 16.15
C PHE A 5 -46.13 -16.66 15.53
N MET A 6 -45.15 -16.20 16.32
CA MET A 6 -44.06 -15.34 15.84
C MET A 6 -42.98 -16.24 15.24
N ARG A 7 -42.92 -16.30 13.90
CA ARG A 7 -41.85 -17.00 13.18
C ARG A 7 -40.59 -16.14 13.25
N SER A 8 -39.63 -16.51 14.09
CA SER A 8 -38.31 -15.89 14.07
C SER A 8 -37.60 -16.29 12.78
N ALA A 9 -37.38 -15.32 11.89
CA ALA A 9 -36.39 -15.48 10.83
C ALA A 9 -35.03 -15.22 11.47
N SER A 10 -34.26 -16.28 11.69
CA SER A 10 -32.84 -16.17 12.02
C SER A 10 -32.13 -15.46 10.86
N PRO A 11 -31.28 -14.44 11.10
CA PRO A 11 -30.44 -13.91 10.04
C PRO A 11 -29.43 -14.99 9.65
N VAL A 12 -29.53 -15.48 8.42
CA VAL A 12 -28.47 -16.29 7.81
C VAL A 12 -27.27 -15.36 7.67
N VAL A 13 -26.26 -15.56 8.52
CA VAL A 13 -24.94 -14.98 8.34
C VAL A 13 -24.31 -15.75 7.18
N ASP A 14 -24.50 -15.27 5.95
CA ASP A 14 -23.79 -15.80 4.79
C ASP A 14 -22.30 -15.60 5.03
N THR A 15 -21.65 -16.68 5.44
CA THR A 15 -20.19 -16.73 5.56
C THR A 15 -19.66 -16.81 4.14
N ILE A 16 -19.20 -15.68 3.62
CA ILE A 16 -18.54 -15.64 2.31
C ILE A 16 -17.24 -16.42 2.44
N GLU A 17 -17.18 -17.58 1.78
CA GLU A 17 -15.95 -18.34 1.62
C GLU A 17 -15.07 -17.59 0.61
N LEU A 18 -13.95 -17.07 1.10
CA LEU A 18 -12.99 -16.32 0.30
C LEU A 18 -11.90 -17.28 -0.16
N GLU A 19 -11.58 -17.23 -1.46
CA GLU A 19 -10.47 -17.98 -2.03
C GLU A 19 -9.17 -17.61 -1.29
N THR A 20 -8.43 -18.61 -0.82
CA THR A 20 -7.17 -18.35 -0.09
C THR A 20 -6.16 -17.74 -1.03
N GLU A 21 -5.76 -16.50 -0.76
CA GLU A 21 -4.83 -15.72 -1.60
C GLU A 21 -3.43 -16.37 -1.59
N LYS A 22 -3.12 -17.17 -2.62
CA LYS A 22 -1.78 -17.68 -2.90
C LYS A 22 -1.11 -16.77 -3.94
N VAL A 23 -0.50 -15.68 -3.46
CA VAL A 23 0.28 -14.76 -4.31
C VAL A 23 1.44 -15.53 -4.95
N GLU A 24 1.68 -15.35 -6.26
CA GLU A 24 2.92 -15.82 -6.90
C GLU A 24 4.13 -15.25 -6.14
N GLY A 25 4.91 -16.13 -5.52
CA GLY A 25 6.16 -15.75 -4.91
C GLY A 25 7.13 -15.22 -5.97
N ARG A 26 7.67 -14.02 -5.75
CA ARG A 26 8.86 -13.57 -6.47
C ARG A 26 10.01 -14.47 -6.01
N GLY A 27 10.26 -15.58 -6.72
CA GLY A 27 11.44 -16.40 -6.48
C GLY A 27 12.70 -15.54 -6.52
N ASP A 28 13.80 -16.02 -5.93
CA ASP A 28 15.07 -15.28 -5.74
C ASP A 28 15.66 -14.67 -7.04
N HIS A 29 15.11 -15.01 -8.21
CA HIS A 29 15.49 -14.50 -9.53
C HIS A 29 14.29 -14.21 -10.46
N ALA A 30 13.22 -13.56 -9.99
CA ALA A 30 12.13 -13.16 -10.89
C ALA A 30 12.57 -12.05 -11.87
N ALA A 31 12.30 -12.27 -13.16
CA ALA A 31 12.53 -11.31 -14.23
C ALA A 31 11.91 -9.94 -13.89
N GLY A 32 12.66 -8.86 -14.13
CA GLY A 32 12.08 -7.53 -14.20
C GLY A 32 11.18 -7.48 -15.44
N PHE A 33 9.88 -7.34 -15.25
CA PHE A 33 9.02 -6.98 -16.37
C PHE A 33 9.34 -5.53 -16.74
N GLU A 34 9.57 -5.26 -18.02
CA GLU A 34 9.37 -3.92 -18.56
C GLU A 34 7.92 -3.53 -18.25
N ARG A 35 7.74 -2.69 -17.23
CA ARG A 35 6.54 -1.86 -17.19
C ARG A 35 6.72 -0.93 -18.38
N ASP A 36 5.91 -1.10 -19.41
CA ASP A 36 5.68 -0.02 -20.36
C ASP A 36 5.34 1.20 -19.50
N PRO A 37 6.21 2.23 -19.44
CA PRO A 37 5.93 3.37 -18.58
C PRO A 37 4.64 4.00 -19.12
N ASP A 38 3.58 3.98 -18.33
CA ASP A 38 2.36 4.72 -18.67
C ASP A 38 2.80 6.15 -19.01
N PRO A 39 2.46 6.67 -20.21
CA PRO A 39 2.85 8.02 -20.57
C PRO A 39 2.29 8.98 -19.51
N PRO A 40 3.10 9.94 -19.03
CA PRO A 40 2.69 10.83 -17.96
C PRO A 40 1.37 11.50 -18.31
N SER A 41 0.47 11.57 -17.33
CA SER A 41 -0.81 12.24 -17.52
C SER A 41 -0.57 13.73 -17.83
N ALA A 42 -1.46 14.37 -18.61
CA ALA A 42 -1.34 15.79 -18.97
C ALA A 42 -1.22 16.72 -17.75
N GLU A 43 -1.69 16.28 -16.58
CA GLU A 43 -1.62 16.98 -15.30
C GLU A 43 -0.23 16.85 -14.62
N GLU A 44 0.55 15.80 -14.89
CA GLU A 44 1.92 15.61 -14.38
C GLU A 44 2.96 16.41 -15.18
N VAL A 45 2.74 16.59 -16.49
CA VAL A 45 3.63 17.39 -17.36
C VAL A 45 3.59 18.88 -17.02
N SER A 46 2.47 19.36 -16.48
CA SER A 46 2.27 20.77 -16.11
C SER A 46 3.01 21.17 -14.82
N GLN A 47 3.45 20.19 -14.01
CA GLN A 47 4.17 20.42 -12.76
C GLN A 47 5.70 20.43 -12.92
N LEU A 48 6.21 20.06 -14.10
CA LEU A 48 7.59 20.28 -14.52
C LEU A 48 7.77 21.72 -15.02
N ASN A 49 7.51 22.71 -14.17
CA ASN A 49 8.02 24.06 -14.43
C ASN A 49 9.50 24.09 -14.05
N GLU A 50 10.33 24.25 -15.08
CA GLU A 50 11.79 24.25 -15.05
C GLU A 50 12.37 25.19 -13.98
N PRO A 51 13.48 24.82 -13.30
CA PRO A 51 14.34 25.81 -12.67
C PRO A 51 15.00 26.67 -13.77
N THR A 52 15.00 28.00 -13.56
CA THR A 52 15.56 29.00 -14.47
C THR A 52 17.00 28.67 -14.89
N MET A 53 17.26 28.71 -16.20
CA MET A 53 18.51 28.26 -16.84
C MET A 53 19.78 28.97 -16.37
N GLU A 54 19.68 30.09 -15.65
CA GLU A 54 20.84 30.84 -15.15
C GLU A 54 21.65 30.09 -14.07
N GLN A 55 21.08 29.09 -13.36
CA GLN A 55 21.80 28.34 -12.32
C GLN A 55 22.54 27.09 -12.85
N SER A 56 22.18 26.57 -14.02
CA SER A 56 22.81 25.37 -14.61
C SER A 56 24.17 25.65 -15.25
N LEU A 57 24.39 26.86 -15.78
CA LEU A 57 25.63 27.19 -16.49
C LEU A 57 26.85 27.33 -15.56
N GLN A 58 26.64 27.64 -14.28
CA GLN A 58 27.73 27.79 -13.32
C GLN A 58 28.29 26.42 -12.86
N LEU A 59 27.47 25.37 -12.87
CA LEU A 59 27.88 24.01 -12.49
C LEU A 59 28.62 23.26 -13.61
N VAL A 60 28.43 23.66 -14.87
CA VAL A 60 29.08 22.99 -16.02
C VAL A 60 30.52 23.47 -16.23
N SER A 61 30.90 24.66 -15.74
CA SER A 61 32.26 25.18 -15.96
C SER A 61 33.34 24.54 -15.09
N GLU A 62 32.99 23.99 -13.92
CA GLU A 62 33.98 23.33 -13.03
C GLU A 62 34.23 21.86 -13.38
N ALA A 63 33.37 21.25 -14.19
CA ALA A 63 33.48 19.83 -14.57
C ALA A 63 34.37 19.55 -15.80
N ILE A 64 34.78 20.59 -16.55
CA ILE A 64 35.45 20.41 -17.85
C ILE A 64 36.97 20.15 -17.73
N SER A 65 37.61 20.44 -16.57
CA SER A 65 39.06 20.22 -16.43
C SER A 65 39.49 18.76 -16.20
N ASN A 66 38.56 17.81 -15.98
CA ASN A 66 38.91 16.41 -15.68
C ASN A 66 38.59 15.42 -16.82
N VAL A 67 38.20 15.87 -18.02
CA VAL A 67 37.70 14.99 -19.10
C VAL A 67 38.65 14.91 -20.31
N SER A 68 39.93 15.28 -20.16
CA SER A 68 40.91 15.06 -21.24
C SER A 68 41.69 13.73 -21.12
N SER A 69 41.49 12.94 -20.07
CA SER A 69 42.16 11.63 -19.90
C SER A 69 41.21 10.42 -19.99
N VAL A 70 39.94 10.62 -20.34
CA VAL A 70 38.94 9.54 -20.49
C VAL A 70 38.50 9.35 -21.95
N LEU A 71 38.87 10.27 -22.85
CA LEU A 71 38.37 10.32 -24.23
C LEU A 71 39.17 9.47 -25.25
N GLU A 72 40.23 8.76 -24.84
CA GLU A 72 40.97 7.86 -25.75
C GLU A 72 40.48 6.40 -25.72
N ASN A 73 39.47 6.06 -24.90
CA ASN A 73 38.95 4.68 -24.77
C ASN A 73 37.48 4.48 -25.18
N VAL A 74 36.84 5.47 -25.83
CA VAL A 74 35.42 5.37 -26.24
C VAL A 74 35.26 5.68 -27.73
N GLU A 75 36.09 5.06 -28.57
CA GLU A 75 35.89 5.06 -30.02
C GLU A 75 35.94 3.63 -30.56
N SER A 76 35.01 2.79 -30.10
CA SER A 76 34.57 1.54 -30.75
C SER A 76 33.41 0.90 -29.97
N ALA A 77 32.17 1.25 -30.33
CA ALA A 77 30.98 0.38 -30.24
C ALA A 77 29.69 1.16 -30.57
N ALA A 78 29.58 1.69 -31.77
CA ALA A 78 28.28 1.92 -32.39
C ALA A 78 27.89 0.61 -33.10
N THR A 79 27.25 -0.30 -32.37
CA THR A 79 26.61 -1.50 -32.93
C THR A 79 25.21 -1.61 -32.37
N SER A 80 24.22 -1.55 -33.25
CA SER A 80 22.83 -1.87 -33.01
C SER A 80 22.70 -3.15 -32.19
N GLY A 81 22.26 -3.03 -30.94
CA GLY A 81 21.98 -4.17 -30.07
C GLY A 81 20.62 -4.75 -30.40
N ASP A 82 20.59 -5.72 -31.31
CA ASP A 82 19.59 -6.79 -31.31
C ASP A 82 19.79 -7.56 -30.00
N GLY A 83 19.12 -7.09 -28.95
CA GLY A 83 19.18 -7.65 -27.60
C GLY A 83 18.51 -9.01 -27.58
N LYS A 84 19.20 -10.04 -28.08
CA LYS A 84 18.87 -11.43 -27.79
C LYS A 84 18.74 -11.57 -26.29
N GLY A 85 17.51 -11.79 -25.86
CA GLY A 85 17.12 -11.98 -24.48
C GLY A 85 18.06 -12.96 -23.78
N ASP A 86 18.25 -12.70 -22.48
CA ASP A 86 18.92 -13.58 -21.55
C ASP A 86 18.50 -15.03 -21.81
N SER A 87 19.41 -15.82 -22.41
CA SER A 87 19.22 -17.24 -22.74
C SER A 87 19.17 -18.12 -21.49
N ARG A 88 18.79 -17.56 -20.34
CA ARG A 88 18.42 -18.32 -19.17
C ARG A 88 17.06 -18.94 -19.44
N GLN A 89 16.98 -20.24 -19.21
CA GLN A 89 15.71 -20.94 -19.23
C GLN A 89 14.74 -20.19 -18.32
N ALA A 90 13.57 -19.85 -18.84
CA ALA A 90 12.49 -19.29 -18.04
C ALA A 90 12.34 -20.20 -16.81
N GLY A 91 12.52 -19.62 -15.63
CA GLY A 91 12.19 -20.32 -14.39
C GLY A 91 10.76 -20.83 -14.51
N PRO A 92 10.44 -22.00 -13.93
CA PRO A 92 9.08 -22.51 -13.96
C PRO A 92 8.12 -21.39 -13.51
N GLU A 93 7.02 -21.21 -14.25
CA GLU A 93 5.98 -20.25 -13.88
C GLU A 93 5.65 -20.46 -12.40
N GLY A 94 5.72 -19.39 -11.62
CA GLY A 94 5.43 -19.47 -10.19
C GLY A 94 4.03 -20.06 -10.00
N GLU A 95 3.90 -21.06 -9.13
CA GLU A 95 2.64 -21.78 -8.89
C GLU A 95 1.64 -20.97 -8.02
N GLY A 96 1.59 -19.66 -8.21
CA GLY A 96 0.62 -18.78 -7.57
C GLY A 96 -0.39 -18.28 -8.57
N ASP A 97 -1.49 -17.74 -8.08
CA ASP A 97 -2.41 -17.03 -8.94
C ASP A 97 -1.82 -15.66 -9.27
N LYS A 98 -2.07 -15.19 -10.49
CA LYS A 98 -1.79 -13.80 -10.91
C LYS A 98 -2.70 -12.83 -10.14
N ILE A 99 -2.59 -12.73 -8.83
CA ILE A 99 -3.40 -11.86 -7.96
C ILE A 99 -2.55 -10.65 -7.58
N VAL A 100 -3.13 -9.45 -7.60
CA VAL A 100 -2.49 -8.25 -7.04
C VAL A 100 -2.53 -8.39 -5.51
N PRO A 101 -1.40 -8.44 -4.81
CA PRO A 101 -1.37 -8.71 -3.37
C PRO A 101 -2.03 -7.58 -2.57
N ARG A 102 -2.62 -7.89 -1.39
CA ARG A 102 -3.33 -6.91 -0.53
C ARG A 102 -2.57 -5.60 -0.31
N PHE A 103 -1.26 -5.65 -0.07
CA PHE A 103 -0.44 -4.44 0.19
C PHE A 103 -0.35 -3.50 -1.03
N GLU A 104 -0.51 -4.01 -2.25
CA GLU A 104 -0.60 -3.21 -3.48
C GLU A 104 -2.05 -2.91 -3.85
N ARG A 105 -2.94 -3.89 -3.68
CA ARG A 105 -4.36 -3.83 -4.06
C ARG A 105 -5.14 -2.85 -3.21
N TRP A 106 -4.87 -2.77 -1.91
CA TRP A 106 -5.66 -1.95 -0.99
C TRP A 106 -5.13 -0.52 -0.88
N ASP A 107 -6.04 0.44 -0.74
CA ASP A 107 -5.77 1.84 -0.38
C ASP A 107 -6.71 2.23 0.77
N LEU A 108 -6.14 2.70 1.88
CA LEU A 108 -6.89 3.01 3.10
C LEU A 108 -6.97 4.53 3.30
N ARG A 109 -8.17 5.07 3.15
CA ARG A 109 -8.45 6.50 3.31
C ARG A 109 -9.09 6.78 4.66
N PHE A 110 -8.40 7.56 5.47
CA PHE A 110 -8.91 8.03 6.75
C PHE A 110 -9.50 9.41 6.59
N GLN A 111 -10.81 9.54 6.84
CA GLN A 111 -11.51 10.83 6.82
C GLN A 111 -11.47 11.42 8.22
N ALA A 112 -10.40 12.17 8.53
CA ALA A 112 -10.23 12.82 9.82
C ALA A 112 -9.97 14.32 9.63
N ARG A 113 -10.77 15.14 10.31
CA ARG A 113 -10.64 16.61 10.27
C ARG A 113 -9.45 17.13 11.07
N ASP A 114 -8.99 16.34 12.02
CA ASP A 114 -7.90 16.69 12.93
C ASP A 114 -7.21 15.42 13.44
N ARG A 115 -6.05 15.63 14.10
CA ARG A 115 -5.23 14.55 14.67
C ARG A 115 -5.96 13.70 15.69
N LYS A 116 -6.86 14.29 16.50
CA LYS A 116 -7.56 13.59 17.58
C LYS A 116 -8.56 12.58 17.01
N ASN A 117 -9.35 13.01 16.04
CA ASN A 117 -10.28 12.16 15.31
C ASN A 117 -9.54 11.06 14.53
N TYR A 118 -8.40 11.39 13.95
CA TYR A 118 -7.54 10.43 13.28
C TYR A 118 -7.04 9.33 14.23
N ALA A 119 -6.48 9.72 15.37
CA ALA A 119 -6.01 8.78 16.39
C ALA A 119 -7.15 7.89 16.93
N ALA A 120 -8.35 8.45 17.10
CA ALA A 120 -9.52 7.69 17.53
C ALA A 120 -9.93 6.61 16.51
N GLN A 121 -9.77 6.88 15.20
CA GLN A 121 -10.00 5.87 14.15
C GLN A 121 -8.96 4.75 14.23
N LEU A 122 -7.67 5.08 14.37
CA LEU A 122 -6.61 4.08 14.53
C LEU A 122 -6.87 3.17 15.74
N ASP A 123 -7.17 3.75 16.90
CA ASP A 123 -7.42 3.00 18.15
C ASP A 123 -8.70 2.16 18.11
N PHE A 124 -9.72 2.59 17.37
CA PHE A 124 -10.94 1.82 17.17
C PHE A 124 -10.66 0.53 16.40
N PHE A 125 -9.90 0.63 15.31
CA PHE A 125 -9.47 -0.52 14.49
C PHE A 125 -8.23 -1.22 15.04
N LYS A 126 -7.74 -0.85 16.23
CA LYS A 126 -6.53 -1.42 16.84
C LYS A 126 -5.31 -1.40 15.92
N ILE A 127 -5.28 -0.42 15.00
CA ILE A 127 -4.14 -0.20 14.11
C ILE A 127 -3.04 0.42 14.94
N GLU A 128 -1.87 -0.21 14.91
CA GLU A 128 -0.69 0.32 15.59
C GLU A 128 0.15 1.13 14.63
N LEU A 129 0.69 2.25 15.11
CA LEU A 129 1.73 2.96 14.40
C LEU A 129 3.06 2.34 14.78
N GLY A 130 4.00 2.30 13.84
CA GLY A 130 5.36 1.92 14.17
C GLY A 130 6.39 2.50 13.23
N VAL A 131 7.65 2.30 13.59
CA VAL A 131 8.80 2.73 12.82
C VAL A 131 9.88 1.67 12.83
N TYR A 132 10.51 1.52 11.68
CA TYR A 132 11.63 0.63 11.47
C TYR A 132 12.77 1.40 10.79
N GLY A 133 14.00 0.92 10.96
CA GLY A 133 15.22 1.53 10.42
C GLY A 133 15.97 2.40 11.42
N GLY A 134 17.07 3.00 10.95
CA GLY A 134 18.07 3.66 11.80
C GLY A 134 19.07 2.65 12.37
N ALA A 135 19.58 2.93 13.57
CA ALA A 135 20.55 2.06 14.26
C ALA A 135 19.93 0.84 14.98
N SER A 136 18.59 0.72 14.99
CA SER A 136 17.90 -0.35 15.70
C SER A 136 17.39 -1.43 14.74
N PRO A 137 17.66 -2.73 15.01
CA PRO A 137 17.09 -3.84 14.24
C PRO A 137 15.63 -4.14 14.64
N SER A 138 15.09 -3.44 15.64
CA SER A 138 13.72 -3.62 16.12
C SER A 138 12.75 -2.61 15.50
N VAL A 139 11.49 -3.00 15.48
CA VAL A 139 10.37 -2.08 15.23
C VAL A 139 9.91 -1.52 16.56
N GLU A 140 9.79 -0.20 16.64
CA GLU A 140 9.12 0.47 17.77
C GLU A 140 7.68 0.75 17.37
N TYR A 141 6.74 0.37 18.23
CA TYR A 141 5.31 0.51 18.00
C TYR A 141 4.69 1.44 19.04
N ALA A 142 3.64 2.13 18.63
CA ALA A 142 2.73 2.88 19.49
C ALA A 142 1.29 2.40 19.26
N SER A 143 0.62 2.06 20.36
CA SER A 143 -0.82 1.75 20.41
C SER A 143 -1.53 2.71 21.35
N ASN A 144 -2.87 2.73 21.34
CA ASN A 144 -3.69 3.63 22.15
C ASN A 144 -3.33 5.12 21.97
N VAL A 145 -3.06 5.50 20.72
CA VAL A 145 -2.49 6.80 20.35
C VAL A 145 -3.46 7.97 20.49
N ALA A 146 -4.77 7.71 20.69
CA ALA A 146 -5.77 8.75 20.90
C ALA A 146 -5.81 9.31 22.32
N THR A 147 -5.31 8.54 23.29
CA THR A 147 -5.39 8.89 24.72
C THR A 147 -4.01 8.87 25.36
N GLN A 148 -3.60 7.72 25.90
CA GLN A 148 -2.29 7.51 26.50
C GLN A 148 -1.51 6.51 25.64
N PRO A 149 -0.65 7.00 24.74
CA PRO A 149 0.10 6.12 23.85
C PRO A 149 0.98 5.15 24.63
N ILE A 150 0.93 3.87 24.26
CA ILE A 150 1.74 2.81 24.83
C ILE A 150 2.82 2.45 23.81
N LYS A 151 4.08 2.65 24.20
CA LYS A 151 5.24 2.23 23.40
C LYS A 151 5.61 0.78 23.69
N ARG A 152 5.88 0.00 22.65
CA ARG A 152 6.49 -1.34 22.75
C ARG A 152 7.52 -1.55 21.65
N ASN A 153 8.48 -2.45 21.90
CA ASN A 153 9.49 -2.83 20.91
C ASN A 153 9.29 -4.29 20.53
N GLY A 154 9.53 -4.64 19.27
CA GLY A 154 9.48 -6.02 18.79
C GLY A 154 10.51 -6.28 17.70
N PRO A 155 11.00 -7.52 17.56
CA PRO A 155 11.92 -7.86 16.48
C PRO A 155 11.20 -7.77 15.12
N SER A 156 11.89 -7.28 14.11
CA SER A 156 11.32 -7.05 12.77
C SER A 156 10.97 -8.35 12.05
N ASN A 157 11.73 -9.43 12.28
CA ASN A 157 11.54 -10.72 11.62
C ASN A 157 10.25 -11.46 12.04
N THR A 158 9.69 -11.15 13.22
CA THR A 158 8.44 -11.71 13.71
C THR A 158 7.20 -10.92 13.29
N GLU A 159 7.37 -9.70 12.77
CA GLU A 159 6.25 -8.90 12.30
C GLU A 159 5.81 -9.41 10.92
N LYS A 160 4.57 -9.93 10.87
CA LYS A 160 3.96 -10.52 9.67
C LYS A 160 2.70 -9.81 9.24
N ARG A 161 2.25 -8.82 10.01
CA ARG A 161 1.03 -8.08 9.72
C ARG A 161 1.18 -7.25 8.46
N LEU A 162 0.08 -7.13 7.73
CA LEU A 162 -0.05 -6.16 6.65
C LEU A 162 0.23 -4.76 7.20
N TYR A 163 1.08 -4.00 6.51
CA TYR A 163 1.38 -2.63 6.89
C TYR A 163 1.27 -1.67 5.71
N PHE A 164 0.96 -0.42 6.03
CA PHE A 164 0.86 0.66 5.05
C PHE A 164 1.75 1.83 5.42
N ILE A 165 2.38 2.40 4.40
CA ILE A 165 3.18 3.63 4.49
C ILE A 165 2.44 4.73 3.75
N SER A 166 2.37 5.92 4.35
CA SER A 166 1.88 7.10 3.65
C SER A 166 2.94 7.57 2.64
N VAL A 167 2.70 7.31 1.36
CA VAL A 167 3.62 7.64 0.26
C VAL A 167 3.69 9.14 0.00
N SER A 168 2.57 9.86 0.10
CA SER A 168 2.53 11.31 -0.07
C SER A 168 2.88 12.05 1.22
N GLU A 169 3.58 13.17 1.08
CA GLU A 169 3.71 14.16 2.15
C GLU A 169 2.36 14.85 2.33
N GLY A 170 1.57 14.37 3.30
CA GLY A 170 0.24 14.86 3.57
C GLY A 170 -0.05 14.94 5.07
N VAL A 171 -1.21 15.51 5.41
CA VAL A 171 -1.63 15.76 6.80
C VAL A 171 -1.64 14.47 7.64
N LEU A 172 -2.09 13.35 7.07
CA LEU A 172 -2.10 12.06 7.78
C LEU A 172 -0.68 11.59 8.14
N LYS A 173 0.28 11.73 7.23
CA LYS A 173 1.69 11.40 7.50
C LYS A 173 2.27 12.29 8.60
N GLN A 174 1.89 13.57 8.64
CA GLN A 174 2.26 14.47 9.72
C GLN A 174 1.63 14.04 11.05
N TYR A 175 0.37 13.59 11.04
CA TYR A 175 -0.28 13.05 12.23
C TYR A 175 0.39 11.78 12.73
N ASP A 176 0.76 10.84 11.86
CA ASP A 176 1.51 9.65 12.27
C ASP A 176 2.79 10.03 13.02
N LYS A 177 3.58 10.96 12.44
CA LYS A 177 4.81 11.46 13.06
C LYS A 177 4.54 12.05 14.45
N GLN A 178 3.54 12.92 14.56
CA GLN A 178 3.20 13.57 15.83
C GLN A 178 2.69 12.56 16.89
N LEU A 179 1.91 11.56 16.49
CA LEU A 179 1.40 10.53 17.39
C LEU A 179 2.54 9.62 17.90
N LEU A 180 3.47 9.24 17.03
CA LEU A 180 4.65 8.47 17.42
C LEU A 180 5.59 9.27 18.34
N GLN A 181 5.80 10.56 18.05
CA GLN A 181 6.58 11.46 18.93
C GLN A 181 5.93 11.61 20.31
N ALA A 182 4.60 11.74 20.36
CA ALA A 182 3.85 11.78 21.62
C ALA A 182 3.98 10.47 22.43
N ALA A 183 4.23 9.34 21.76
CA ALA A 183 4.57 8.06 22.40
C ALA A 183 6.05 7.95 22.84
N GLY A 184 6.86 9.00 22.64
CA GLY A 184 8.28 9.01 22.98
C GLY A 184 9.12 8.14 22.05
N ILE A 185 8.73 8.02 20.78
CA ILE A 185 9.48 7.30 19.74
C ILE A 185 10.29 8.31 18.91
N ASN A 186 11.56 8.01 18.68
CA ASN A 186 12.43 8.83 17.83
C ASN A 186 12.24 8.48 16.35
N LEU A 187 11.99 9.50 15.53
CA LEU A 187 11.69 9.39 14.10
C LEU A 187 12.86 9.76 13.18
N ALA A 188 14.03 10.08 13.72
CA ALA A 188 15.18 10.49 12.91
C ALA A 188 15.48 9.47 11.80
N ASN A 189 15.29 9.89 10.53
CA ASN A 189 15.47 9.06 9.34
C ASN A 189 14.63 7.77 9.31
N ARG A 190 13.46 7.76 9.97
CA ARG A 190 12.57 6.59 10.03
C ARG A 190 11.19 6.94 9.49
N THR A 191 10.63 6.00 8.75
CA THR A 191 9.32 6.17 8.10
C THR A 191 8.23 5.54 8.96
N PRO A 192 7.19 6.31 9.34
CA PRO A 192 6.01 5.76 10.02
C PRO A 192 5.28 4.73 9.16
N MET A 193 4.81 3.67 9.80
CA MET A 193 4.07 2.56 9.23
C MET A 193 2.81 2.32 10.07
N LYS A 194 1.74 1.85 9.42
CA LYS A 194 0.48 1.46 10.07
C LYS A 194 0.36 -0.05 9.98
N PHE A 195 0.42 -0.75 11.11
CA PHE A 195 0.29 -2.20 11.17
C PHE A 195 -1.16 -2.59 11.44
N LEU A 196 -1.75 -3.36 10.54
CA LEU A 196 -3.13 -3.82 10.67
C LEU A 196 -3.17 -5.11 11.51
N PRO A 197 -3.99 -5.17 12.56
CA PRO A 197 -4.25 -6.43 13.25
C PRO A 197 -5.09 -7.35 12.34
N ALA A 198 -5.01 -8.66 12.60
CA ALA A 198 -5.67 -9.68 11.79
C ALA A 198 -7.20 -9.49 11.73
N GLU A 199 -7.79 -8.98 12.80
CA GLU A 199 -9.22 -8.67 12.87
C GLU A 199 -9.59 -7.56 11.87
N THR A 200 -8.78 -6.50 11.78
CA THR A 200 -9.01 -5.39 10.85
C THR A 200 -8.74 -5.81 9.41
N GLU A 201 -7.72 -6.64 9.18
CA GLU A 201 -7.49 -7.23 7.86
C GLU A 201 -8.69 -8.05 7.39
N LYS A 202 -9.25 -8.90 8.25
CA LYS A 202 -10.45 -9.69 7.95
C LYS A 202 -11.68 -8.80 7.66
N LEU A 203 -11.84 -7.69 8.38
CA LEU A 203 -12.94 -6.74 8.12
C LEU A 203 -12.82 -6.10 6.72
N LEU A 204 -11.62 -5.71 6.32
CA LEU A 204 -11.35 -5.15 4.99
C LEU A 204 -11.59 -6.20 3.90
N GLU A 205 -11.14 -7.43 4.11
CA GLU A 205 -11.34 -8.55 3.19
C GLU A 205 -12.83 -8.82 2.95
N GLN A 206 -13.62 -8.85 4.03
CA GLN A 206 -15.07 -9.00 3.94
C GLN A 206 -15.73 -7.83 3.20
N ALA A 207 -15.29 -6.59 3.47
CA ALA A 207 -15.83 -5.41 2.79
C ALA A 207 -15.50 -5.41 1.28
N GLU A 208 -14.28 -5.81 0.89
CA GLU A 208 -13.86 -5.98 -0.50
C GLU A 208 -14.74 -7.00 -1.24
N ALA A 209 -14.96 -8.15 -0.61
CA ALA A 209 -15.74 -9.26 -1.15
C ALA A 209 -17.23 -8.92 -1.29
N LEU A 210 -17.82 -8.27 -0.28
CA LEU A 210 -19.21 -7.80 -0.32
C LEU A 210 -19.40 -6.80 -1.45
N TYR A 211 -18.49 -5.83 -1.58
CA TYR A 211 -18.54 -4.85 -2.66
C TYR A 211 -18.39 -5.51 -4.04
N TYR A 212 -17.47 -6.46 -4.19
CA TYR A 212 -17.32 -7.23 -5.43
C TYR A 212 -18.62 -7.93 -5.80
N ARG A 213 -19.20 -8.70 -4.88
CA ARG A 213 -20.45 -9.44 -5.11
C ARG A 213 -21.56 -8.49 -5.54
N ASP A 214 -21.71 -7.35 -4.88
CA ASP A 214 -22.78 -6.40 -5.17
C ASP A 214 -22.59 -5.71 -6.55
N LYS A 215 -21.37 -5.62 -7.07
CA LYS A 215 -21.06 -5.00 -8.38
C LYS A 215 -20.89 -5.97 -9.55
N ARG A 216 -20.44 -7.19 -9.29
CA ARG A 216 -20.05 -8.20 -10.32
C ARG A 216 -20.76 -9.54 -10.16
N GLY A 217 -21.44 -9.78 -9.05
CA GLY A 217 -22.10 -11.05 -8.76
C GLY A 217 -21.14 -12.13 -8.24
N LEU A 218 -21.62 -13.37 -8.25
CA LEU A 218 -20.87 -14.56 -7.87
C LEU A 218 -20.39 -15.33 -9.11
N PRO A 219 -19.29 -16.11 -9.02
CA PRO A 219 -18.39 -16.21 -7.86
C PRO A 219 -17.51 -14.96 -7.70
N ILE A 220 -17.05 -14.71 -6.47
CA ILE A 220 -16.05 -13.66 -6.22
C ILE A 220 -14.73 -14.12 -6.80
N ARG A 221 -14.11 -13.28 -7.63
CA ARG A 221 -12.82 -13.55 -8.26
C ARG A 221 -11.84 -12.47 -7.83
N ILE A 222 -11.06 -12.75 -6.79
CA ILE A 222 -10.09 -11.78 -6.25
C ILE A 222 -9.04 -11.40 -7.30
N ALA A 223 -8.68 -12.36 -8.16
CA ALA A 223 -7.86 -12.10 -9.32
C ALA A 223 -8.44 -10.99 -10.22
N ASP A 224 -9.74 -10.78 -10.32
CA ASP A 224 -10.26 -9.73 -11.21
C ASP A 224 -10.06 -8.32 -10.61
N ILE A 225 -9.68 -8.18 -9.34
CA ILE A 225 -9.54 -6.91 -8.63
C ILE A 225 -8.12 -6.35 -8.80
N ALA A 226 -8.02 -5.16 -9.39
CA ALA A 226 -6.77 -4.41 -9.52
C ALA A 226 -6.51 -3.53 -8.30
N LYS A 227 -7.55 -2.86 -7.78
CA LYS A 227 -7.45 -1.92 -6.67
C LYS A 227 -8.76 -1.88 -5.89
N THR A 228 -8.68 -1.80 -4.58
CA THR A 228 -9.83 -1.52 -3.69
C THR A 228 -9.49 -0.34 -2.80
N VAL A 229 -10.32 0.70 -2.85
CA VAL A 229 -10.19 1.90 -2.03
C VAL A 229 -11.20 1.82 -0.90
N PHE A 230 -10.70 1.77 0.33
CA PHE A 230 -11.49 1.79 1.54
C PHE A 230 -11.49 3.19 2.13
N GLU A 231 -12.63 3.61 2.65
CA GLU A 231 -12.79 4.85 3.38
C GLU A 231 -13.32 4.57 4.78
N VAL A 232 -12.69 5.17 5.79
CA VAL A 232 -13.21 5.17 7.15
C VAL A 232 -14.39 6.13 7.25
N ARG A 233 -15.53 5.61 7.69
CA ARG A 233 -16.75 6.38 7.95
C ARG A 233 -17.23 6.14 9.39
N THR A 234 -18.11 7.03 9.86
CA THR A 234 -18.87 6.77 11.09
C THR A 234 -19.81 5.59 10.85
N GLY A 235 -19.84 4.64 11.79
CA GLY A 235 -20.71 3.46 11.68
C GLY A 235 -22.19 3.82 11.60
N LYS A 236 -22.99 2.97 10.94
CA LYS A 236 -24.45 3.16 10.73
C LYS A 236 -25.27 3.53 11.98
N SER A 237 -24.85 3.10 13.17
CA SER A 237 -25.53 3.42 14.44
C SER A 237 -25.11 4.77 15.04
N GLY A 238 -24.26 5.54 14.34
CA GLY A 238 -23.63 6.75 14.85
C GLY A 238 -22.54 6.50 15.90
N LYS A 239 -22.25 5.23 16.24
CA LYS A 239 -21.24 4.82 17.20
C LYS A 239 -20.12 4.07 16.49
N GLY A 240 -18.88 4.45 16.78
CA GLY A 240 -17.69 3.81 16.23
C GLY A 240 -17.44 4.15 14.75
N TYR A 241 -16.61 3.34 14.11
CA TYR A 241 -16.20 3.53 12.73
C TYR A 241 -16.39 2.25 11.92
N GLU A 242 -16.48 2.38 10.60
CA GLU A 242 -16.48 1.25 9.67
C GLU A 242 -15.63 1.58 8.45
N PHE A 243 -15.01 0.56 7.86
CA PHE A 243 -14.41 0.67 6.54
C PHE A 243 -15.49 0.39 5.49
N VAL A 244 -15.63 1.31 4.54
CA VAL A 244 -16.54 1.16 3.40
C VAL A 244 -15.72 1.20 2.13
N VAL A 245 -15.97 0.27 1.21
CA VAL A 245 -15.37 0.33 -0.12
C VAL A 245 -16.05 1.45 -0.91
N VAL A 246 -15.26 2.41 -1.38
CA VAL A 246 -15.75 3.58 -2.15
C VAL A 246 -15.41 3.49 -3.63
N ASP A 247 -14.35 2.75 -3.98
CA ASP A 247 -13.99 2.45 -5.36
C ASP A 247 -13.36 1.05 -5.42
N GLN A 248 -13.68 0.32 -6.48
CA GLN A 248 -13.02 -0.94 -6.78
C GLN A 248 -12.76 -0.98 -8.29
N ARG A 249 -11.48 -1.05 -8.65
CA ARG A 249 -11.03 -1.14 -10.02
C ARG A 249 -10.71 -2.58 -10.35
N TYR A 250 -11.10 -2.99 -11.55
CA TYR A 250 -10.93 -4.34 -12.01
C TYR A 250 -9.89 -4.36 -13.12
N ARG A 251 -9.14 -5.46 -13.21
CA ARG A 251 -8.26 -5.68 -14.34
C ARG A 251 -9.13 -5.86 -15.58
N ASN A 252 -8.75 -5.22 -16.68
CA ASN A 252 -9.34 -5.56 -17.96
C ASN A 252 -9.09 -7.06 -18.16
N ALA A 253 -10.16 -7.83 -18.43
CA ALA A 253 -9.99 -9.19 -18.87
C ALA A 253 -9.03 -9.13 -20.06
N LEU A 254 -7.85 -9.75 -19.94
CA LEU A 254 -7.00 -9.99 -21.09
C LEU A 254 -7.92 -10.64 -22.13
N LYS A 255 -8.20 -9.92 -23.22
CA LYS A 255 -8.84 -10.54 -24.37
C LYS A 255 -7.90 -11.69 -24.74
N LYS A 256 -8.34 -12.91 -24.49
CA LYS A 256 -7.69 -14.12 -24.98
C LYS A 256 -7.75 -14.10 -26.51
#